data_AF-A0A7C2PQF3-F1
#
_entry.id   AF-A0A7C2PQF3-F1
#
_cell.length_a   1.000
_cell.length_b   1.000
_cell.length_c   1.000
_cell.angle_alpha   90.00
_cell.angle_beta   90.00
_cell.angle_gamma   90.00
#
_symmetry.space_group_name_H-M   'P 1'
#
loop_
_entity.id
_entity.type
_entity.pdbx_description
1 polymer ?
#
loop_
_entity_poly.entity_id
_entity_poly.type
_entity_poly.pdbx_seq_one_letter_code
_entity_poly.pdbx_strand_id
1 'polypeptide(L)'
;MCPNHQHLIRGTATQHKNGKLNHVYQGDSKMCKACPLRSECLPDQTPFKKLFRWEHEVIIEQYLEKMDTDQAKEMMKQRAALSEHPFGTIKRALGWDHFLVRGKEKVSGENALIMFTYNIKRLINLIGISLFKKLVNAIKEGYIEAIREEIAAYIAHFRLYLDDFLLLFRYLGLLEKKSLC
;
A
#
# COMPACT_ATOMS: atom_id res chain seq x y z
N MET A 1 -27.34 11.59 -1.08
CA MET A 1 -28.50 11.48 -0.17
C MET A 1 -28.12 12.05 1.19
N CYS A 2 -29.05 12.66 1.93
CA CYS A 2 -28.82 13.04 3.32
C CYS A 2 -29.11 11.84 4.26
N PRO A 3 -28.69 11.89 5.55
CA PRO A 3 -28.95 10.81 6.51
C PRO A 3 -30.45 10.50 6.73
N ASN A 4 -31.33 11.49 6.51
CA ASN A 4 -32.78 11.32 6.56
C ASN A 4 -33.38 10.85 5.21
N HIS A 5 -32.57 10.24 4.33
CA HIS A 5 -32.97 9.72 3.02
C HIS A 5 -33.62 10.75 2.06
N GLN A 6 -33.37 12.05 2.24
CA GLN A 6 -33.84 13.10 1.33
C GLN A 6 -32.75 13.49 0.30
N HIS A 7 -33.19 13.85 -0.90
CA HIS A 7 -32.30 14.32 -1.96
C HIS A 7 -31.90 15.77 -1.73
N LEU A 8 -30.61 16.05 -1.87
CA LEU A 8 -30.09 17.42 -1.86
C LEU A 8 -30.06 17.96 -3.28
N ILE A 9 -30.40 19.24 -3.44
CA ILE A 9 -30.44 19.91 -4.73
C ILE A 9 -29.03 20.42 -5.06
N ARG A 10 -28.58 20.17 -6.28
CA ARG A 10 -27.31 20.73 -6.77
C ARG A 10 -27.47 22.25 -6.95
N GLY A 11 -26.70 23.02 -6.21
CA GLY A 11 -26.59 24.46 -6.41
C GLY A 11 -25.84 24.77 -7.70
N THR A 12 -26.14 25.92 -8.30
CA THR A 12 -25.43 26.45 -9.47
C THR A 12 -24.03 26.95 -9.12
N ALA A 13 -23.81 27.34 -7.86
CA ALA A 13 -22.52 27.82 -7.39
C ALA A 13 -21.54 26.65 -7.17
N THR A 14 -20.29 26.87 -7.57
CA THR A 14 -19.16 26.00 -7.26
C THR A 14 -18.26 26.66 -6.21
N GLN A 15 -17.54 25.85 -5.45
CA GLN A 15 -16.55 26.33 -4.49
C GLN A 15 -15.16 25.91 -4.91
N HIS A 16 -14.26 26.88 -5.06
CA HIS A 16 -12.84 26.62 -5.25
C HIS A 16 -12.14 26.71 -3.90
N LYS A 17 -11.53 25.62 -3.44
CA LYS A 17 -10.78 25.58 -2.17
C LYS A 17 -9.59 24.66 -2.30
N ASN A 18 -8.41 25.12 -1.90
CA ASN A 18 -7.15 24.35 -1.92
C ASN A 18 -6.86 23.73 -3.31
N GLY A 19 -7.13 24.46 -4.39
CA GLY A 19 -6.94 23.97 -5.77
C GLY A 19 -7.95 22.92 -6.23
N LYS A 20 -9.02 22.66 -5.48
CA LYS A 20 -10.10 21.73 -5.85
C LYS A 20 -11.39 22.48 -6.19
N LEU A 21 -12.07 22.04 -7.25
CA LEU A 21 -13.41 22.48 -7.60
C LEU A 21 -14.46 21.57 -6.94
N ASN A 22 -15.30 22.14 -6.09
CA ASN A 22 -16.38 21.41 -5.43
C ASN A 22 -17.75 21.83 -5.96
N HIS A 23 -18.58 20.85 -6.30
CA HIS A 23 -20.00 21.05 -6.52
C HIS A 23 -20.72 21.12 -5.17
N VAL A 24 -21.57 22.14 -5.01
CA VAL A 24 -22.33 22.36 -3.79
C VAL A 24 -23.71 21.74 -3.92
N TYR A 25 -24.07 20.90 -2.95
CA TYR A 25 -25.41 20.33 -2.81
C TYR A 25 -26.02 20.88 -1.53
N GLN A 26 -27.28 21.26 -1.57
CA GLN A 26 -27.96 21.84 -0.42
C GLN A 26 -29.37 21.30 -0.22
N GLY A 27 -29.79 21.20 1.04
CA GLY A 27 -31.17 20.89 1.40
C GLY A 27 -32.04 22.15 1.38
N ASP A 28 -33.35 21.96 1.28
CA ASP A 28 -34.30 23.04 1.54
C ASP A 28 -34.34 23.37 3.04
N SER A 29 -34.39 24.65 3.38
CA SER A 29 -34.56 25.15 4.75
C SER A 29 -35.83 24.60 5.40
N LYS A 30 -36.95 24.50 4.67
CA LYS A 30 -38.20 23.93 5.22
C LYS A 30 -38.02 22.45 5.57
N MET A 31 -37.42 21.71 4.65
CA MET A 31 -37.08 20.30 4.81
C MET A 31 -36.16 20.06 6.01
N CYS A 32 -35.09 20.86 6.16
CA CYS A 32 -34.16 20.73 7.28
C CYS A 32 -34.72 21.25 8.62
N LYS A 33 -35.69 22.15 8.62
CA LYS A 33 -36.37 22.62 9.85
C LYS A 33 -37.34 21.58 10.40
N ALA A 34 -38.07 20.89 9.53
CA ALA A 34 -39.02 19.84 9.91
C ALA A 34 -38.37 18.44 10.09
N CYS A 35 -37.05 18.34 9.95
CA CYS A 35 -36.34 17.06 10.02
C CYS A 35 -36.21 16.58 11.47
N PRO A 36 -36.57 15.32 11.79
CA PRO A 36 -36.41 14.77 13.14
C PRO A 36 -34.94 14.68 13.57
N LEU A 37 -34.02 14.52 12.62
CA LEU A 37 -32.57 14.45 12.85
C LEU A 37 -31.89 15.83 12.86
N ARG A 38 -32.64 16.94 12.97
CA ARG A 38 -32.07 18.30 12.84
C ARG A 38 -30.98 18.57 13.86
N SER A 39 -31.24 18.28 15.14
CA SER A 39 -30.32 18.55 16.26
C SER A 39 -28.99 17.79 16.13
N GLU A 40 -29.00 16.58 15.57
CA GLU A 40 -27.79 15.78 15.34
C GLU A 40 -27.05 16.15 14.05
N CYS A 41 -27.77 16.72 13.08
CA CYS A 41 -27.27 16.92 11.72
C CYS A 41 -26.72 18.33 11.47
N LEU A 42 -27.25 19.36 12.16
CA LEU A 42 -26.92 20.77 11.96
C LEU A 42 -26.85 21.53 13.30
N PRO A 43 -25.90 22.46 13.47
CA PRO A 43 -25.95 23.44 14.56
C PRO A 43 -27.20 24.34 14.47
N ASP A 44 -27.69 24.84 15.60
CA ASP A 44 -28.95 25.62 15.68
C ASP A 44 -29.02 26.80 14.71
N GLN A 45 -27.90 27.51 14.55
CA GLN A 45 -27.78 28.69 13.68
C GLN A 45 -27.73 28.35 12.18
N THR A 46 -27.56 27.07 11.81
CA THR A 46 -27.47 26.64 10.41
C THR A 46 -28.85 26.28 9.88
N PRO A 47 -29.37 27.00 8.87
CA PRO A 47 -30.74 26.81 8.41
C PRO A 47 -30.93 25.48 7.65
N PHE A 48 -29.95 25.07 6.84
CA PHE A 48 -30.02 23.88 6.00
C PHE A 48 -28.66 23.22 5.79
N LYS A 49 -28.68 21.94 5.42
CA LYS A 49 -27.46 21.16 5.16
C LYS A 49 -26.84 21.55 3.82
N LYS A 50 -25.53 21.77 3.82
CA LYS A 50 -24.69 21.89 2.62
C LYS A 50 -23.69 20.75 2.59
N LEU A 51 -23.50 20.16 1.42
CA LEU A 51 -22.51 19.12 1.13
C LEU A 51 -21.66 19.59 -0.04
N PHE A 52 -20.36 19.34 0.05
CA PHE A 52 -19.42 19.64 -1.01
C PHE A 52 -18.94 18.31 -1.58
N ARG A 53 -19.04 18.14 -2.89
CA ARG A 53 -18.53 16.97 -3.60
C ARG A 53 -17.47 17.43 -4.57
N TRP A 54 -16.27 16.85 -4.49
CA TRP A 54 -15.21 17.19 -5.42
C TRP A 54 -15.57 16.73 -6.83
N GLU A 55 -15.14 17.47 -7.85
CA GLU A 55 -15.40 17.13 -9.26
C GLU A 55 -14.92 15.71 -9.65
N HIS A 56 -13.88 15.21 -8.96
CA HIS A 56 -13.30 13.89 -9.18
C HIS A 56 -13.58 12.92 -8.02
N GLU A 57 -14.61 13.16 -7.20
CA GLU A 57 -15.00 12.26 -6.10
C GLU A 57 -15.25 10.82 -6.57
N VAL A 58 -15.73 10.67 -7.81
CA VAL A 58 -15.97 9.36 -8.43
C VAL A 58 -14.72 8.48 -8.48
N ILE A 59 -13.53 9.06 -8.60
CA ILE A 59 -12.26 8.31 -8.61
C ILE A 59 -11.99 7.72 -7.22
N ILE A 60 -12.33 8.46 -6.17
CA ILE A 60 -12.18 8.00 -4.78
C ILE A 60 -13.20 6.90 -4.50
N GLU A 61 -14.46 7.08 -4.90
CA GLU A 61 -15.52 6.07 -4.74
C GLU A 61 -15.15 4.75 -5.44
N GLN A 62 -14.72 4.81 -6.70
CA GLN A 62 -14.24 3.63 -7.44
C GLN A 62 -13.05 2.95 -6.77
N TYR A 63 -12.12 3.74 -6.21
CA TYR A 63 -10.99 3.20 -5.47
C TYR A 63 -11.44 2.50 -4.18
N LEU A 64 -12.37 3.10 -3.42
CA LEU A 64 -12.92 2.51 -2.20
C LEU A 64 -13.67 1.22 -2.48
N GLU A 65 -14.53 1.19 -3.50
CA GLU A 65 -15.23 -0.01 -3.95
C GLU A 65 -14.25 -1.12 -4.32
N LYS A 66 -13.20 -0.78 -5.08
CA LYS A 66 -12.14 -1.73 -5.40
C LYS A 66 -11.46 -2.26 -4.15
N MET A 67 -11.14 -1.41 -3.18
CA MET A 67 -10.45 -1.80 -1.94
C MET A 67 -11.32 -2.61 -0.98
N ASP A 68 -12.65 -2.54 -1.10
CA ASP A 68 -13.54 -3.35 -0.29
C ASP A 68 -13.64 -4.81 -0.78
N THR A 69 -13.22 -5.09 -2.01
CA THR A 69 -13.17 -6.47 -2.53
C THR A 69 -12.19 -7.35 -1.75
N ASP A 70 -12.54 -8.62 -1.55
CA ASP A 70 -11.66 -9.59 -0.86
C ASP A 70 -10.32 -9.76 -1.56
N GLN A 71 -10.31 -9.72 -2.90
CA GLN A 71 -9.10 -9.77 -3.70
C GLN A 71 -8.16 -8.60 -3.36
N ALA A 72 -8.68 -7.37 -3.29
CA ALA A 72 -7.88 -6.21 -2.94
C ALA A 72 -7.37 -6.28 -1.50
N LYS A 73 -8.21 -6.74 -0.55
CA LYS A 73 -7.81 -6.94 0.85
C LYS A 73 -6.65 -7.93 0.96
N GLU A 74 -6.69 -9.03 0.20
CA GLU A 74 -5.60 -10.01 0.17
C GLU A 74 -4.32 -9.44 -0.47
N MET A 75 -4.45 -8.71 -1.59
CA MET A 75 -3.30 -8.01 -2.19
C MET A 75 -2.65 -7.01 -1.22
N MET A 76 -3.44 -6.31 -0.42
CA MET A 76 -2.93 -5.36 0.58
C MET A 76 -2.20 -6.06 1.72
N LYS A 77 -2.68 -7.22 2.19
CA LYS A 77 -1.95 -8.06 3.16
C LYS A 77 -0.61 -8.51 2.61
N GLN A 78 -0.58 -8.98 1.37
CA GLN A 78 0.66 -9.37 0.69
C GLN A 78 1.62 -8.18 0.56
N ARG A 79 1.11 -7.00 0.23
CA ARG A 79 1.93 -5.78 0.11
C ARG A 79 2.59 -5.39 1.44
N ALA A 80 1.89 -5.51 2.56
CA ALA A 80 2.44 -5.24 3.88
C ALA A 80 3.65 -6.15 4.16
N ALA A 81 3.52 -7.45 3.88
CA ALA A 81 4.62 -8.41 4.06
C ALA A 81 5.77 -8.22 3.06
N LEU A 82 5.46 -7.95 1.79
CA LEU A 82 6.44 -7.99 0.70
C LEU A 82 7.16 -6.66 0.49
N SER A 83 6.47 -5.52 0.64
CA SER A 83 6.99 -4.21 0.23
C SER A 83 7.53 -3.39 1.40
N GLU A 84 6.89 -3.44 2.57
CA GLU A 84 7.25 -2.56 3.70
C GLU A 84 8.60 -2.93 4.28
N HIS A 85 8.91 -4.23 4.38
CA HIS A 85 10.20 -4.69 4.88
C HIS A 85 11.39 -4.27 3.99
N PRO A 86 11.34 -4.39 2.64
CA PRO A 86 12.31 -3.77 1.75
C PRO A 86 12.50 -2.27 1.99
N PHE A 87 11.43 -1.49 2.04
CA PHE A 87 11.54 -0.05 2.26
C PHE A 87 12.14 0.27 3.63
N GLY A 88 11.77 -0.48 4.67
CA GLY A 88 12.37 -0.38 6.00
C GLY A 88 13.86 -0.66 5.98
N THR A 89 14.30 -1.72 5.28
CA THR A 89 15.71 -2.10 5.16
C THR A 89 16.49 -1.03 4.39
N ILE A 90 15.97 -0.55 3.27
CA ILE A 90 16.62 0.49 2.47
C ILE A 90 16.78 1.78 3.29
N LYS A 91 15.73 2.21 4.00
CA LYS A 91 15.80 3.45 4.80
C LYS A 91 16.69 3.32 6.03
N ARG A 92 16.55 2.23 6.79
CA ARG A 92 17.22 2.07 8.09
C ARG A 92 18.62 1.47 7.99
N ALA A 93 18.79 0.42 7.18
CA ALA A 93 20.05 -0.31 7.08
C ALA A 93 20.97 0.24 5.98
N LEU A 94 20.41 0.78 4.88
CA LEU A 94 21.20 1.45 3.83
C LEU A 94 21.28 2.97 4.02
N GLY A 95 20.61 3.52 5.04
CA GLY A 95 20.68 4.95 5.38
C GLY A 95 20.05 5.88 4.34
N TRP A 96 19.17 5.36 3.48
CA TRP A 96 18.53 6.17 2.45
C TRP A 96 17.28 6.87 2.98
N ASP A 97 17.47 8.06 3.54
CA ASP A 97 16.41 8.94 4.05
C ASP A 97 16.08 10.10 3.09
N HIS A 98 17.02 10.49 2.22
CA HIS A 98 16.84 11.55 1.22
C HIS A 98 17.49 11.22 -0.12
N PHE A 99 17.05 11.93 -1.17
CA PHE A 99 17.68 11.90 -2.49
C PHE A 99 18.82 12.90 -2.57
N LEU A 100 19.93 12.51 -3.20
CA LEU A 100 21.08 13.37 -3.41
C LEU A 100 20.89 14.32 -4.59
N VAL A 101 20.04 13.94 -5.55
CA VAL A 101 19.76 14.74 -6.75
C VAL A 101 18.38 15.39 -6.74
N ARG A 102 18.20 16.42 -7.57
CA ARG A 102 16.92 17.12 -7.77
C ARG A 102 16.43 16.94 -9.21
N GLY A 103 15.11 16.95 -9.37
CA GLY A 103 14.44 16.77 -10.67
C GLY A 103 14.02 15.31 -10.91
N LYS A 104 12.82 15.12 -11.46
CA LYS A 104 12.14 13.82 -11.56
C LYS A 104 12.98 12.75 -12.25
N GLU A 105 13.64 13.11 -13.35
CA GLU A 105 14.46 12.19 -14.14
C GLU A 105 15.66 11.67 -13.34
N LYS A 106 16.45 12.58 -12.75
CA LYS A 106 17.63 12.22 -11.96
C LYS A 106 17.24 11.41 -10.72
N VAL A 107 16.18 11.84 -10.02
CA VAL A 107 15.63 11.14 -8.84
C VAL A 107 15.18 9.72 -9.21
N SER A 108 14.57 9.54 -10.38
CA SER A 108 14.20 8.21 -10.88
C SER A 108 15.41 7.32 -11.10
N GLY A 109 16.51 7.86 -11.63
CA GLY A 109 17.77 7.13 -11.80
C GLY A 109 18.38 6.70 -10.46
N GLU A 110 18.44 7.62 -9.49
CA GLU A 110 18.92 7.32 -8.14
C GLU A 110 18.08 6.22 -7.46
N ASN A 111 16.74 6.34 -7.54
CA ASN A 111 15.83 5.32 -7.01
C ASN A 111 16.04 3.95 -7.69
N ALA A 112 16.21 3.93 -9.01
CA ALA A 112 16.45 2.69 -9.75
C ALA A 112 17.73 1.99 -9.28
N LEU A 113 18.81 2.75 -9.06
CA LEU A 113 20.07 2.19 -8.58
C LEU A 113 19.94 1.60 -7.16
N ILE A 114 19.26 2.29 -6.26
CA ILE A 114 19.03 1.82 -4.88
C ILE A 114 18.22 0.53 -4.87
N MET A 115 17.13 0.48 -5.63
CA MET A 115 16.30 -0.71 -5.75
C MET A 115 17.07 -1.88 -6.37
N PHE A 116 17.90 -1.60 -7.39
CA PHE A 116 18.76 -2.59 -8.01
C PHE A 116 19.77 -3.19 -7.02
N THR A 117 20.48 -2.35 -6.27
CA THR A 117 21.43 -2.80 -5.24
C THR A 117 20.75 -3.62 -4.16
N TYR A 118 19.58 -3.19 -3.68
CA TYR A 118 18.80 -3.95 -2.71
C TYR A 118 18.40 -5.33 -3.26
N ASN A 119 17.88 -5.38 -4.49
CA ASN A 119 17.44 -6.62 -5.12
C ASN A 119 18.60 -7.60 -5.33
N ILE A 120 19.77 -7.13 -5.77
CA ILE A 120 20.97 -7.97 -5.89
C ILE A 120 21.41 -8.51 -4.54
N LYS A 121 21.50 -7.64 -3.52
CA LYS A 121 21.89 -8.05 -2.17
C LYS A 121 20.93 -9.10 -1.62
N ARG A 122 19.62 -8.90 -1.78
CA ARG A 122 18.59 -9.84 -1.36
C ARG A 122 18.69 -11.17 -2.10
N LEU A 123 18.91 -11.13 -3.42
CA LEU A 123 19.04 -12.33 -4.24
C LEU A 123 20.26 -13.15 -3.79
N ILE A 124 21.43 -12.54 -3.65
CA ILE A 124 22.64 -13.23 -3.17
C ILE A 124 22.42 -13.84 -1.79
N ASN A 125 21.74 -13.14 -0.88
CA ASN A 125 21.41 -13.67 0.44
C ASN A 125 20.44 -14.86 0.39
N LEU A 126 19.56 -14.91 -0.62
CA LEU A 126 18.55 -15.96 -0.76
C LEU A 126 19.10 -17.24 -1.40
N ILE A 127 19.93 -17.10 -2.44
CA ILE A 127 20.41 -18.24 -3.24
C ILE A 127 21.90 -18.56 -3.04
N GLY A 128 22.63 -17.70 -2.32
CA GLY A 128 24.07 -17.79 -2.16
C GLY A 128 24.87 -17.32 -3.38
N ILE A 129 26.15 -17.03 -3.16
CA ILE A 129 27.03 -16.48 -4.20
C ILE A 129 27.34 -17.48 -5.32
N SER A 130 27.36 -18.78 -5.01
CA SER A 130 27.63 -19.84 -5.98
C SER A 130 26.52 -19.93 -7.03
N LEU A 131 25.26 -20.02 -6.57
CA LEU A 131 24.10 -20.12 -7.46
C LEU A 131 23.84 -18.81 -8.20
N PHE A 132 24.13 -17.67 -7.56
CA PHE A 132 24.09 -16.36 -8.23
C PHE A 132 25.07 -16.27 -9.42
N LYS A 133 26.30 -16.78 -9.28
CA LYS A 133 27.26 -16.82 -10.40
C LYS A 133 26.74 -17.67 -11.57
N LYS A 134 26.15 -18.84 -11.28
CA LYS A 134 25.53 -19.68 -12.31
C LYS A 134 24.41 -18.93 -13.02
N LEU A 135 23.53 -18.26 -12.27
CA LEU A 135 22.44 -17.44 -12.81
C LEU A 135 22.96 -16.36 -13.76
N VAL A 136 24.00 -15.62 -13.39
CA VAL A 136 24.60 -14.60 -14.25
C VAL A 136 25.14 -15.21 -15.56
N ASN A 137 25.79 -16.37 -15.49
CA ASN A 137 26.28 -17.07 -16.69
C ASN A 137 25.12 -17.55 -17.58
N ALA A 138 24.06 -18.13 -17.02
CA ALA A 138 22.91 -18.54 -17.81
C ALA A 138 22.15 -17.37 -18.46
N ILE A 139 22.07 -16.23 -17.78
CA ILE A 139 21.49 -15.02 -18.39
C ILE A 139 22.32 -14.59 -19.60
N LYS A 140 23.65 -14.68 -19.51
CA LYS A 140 24.56 -14.37 -20.63
C LYS A 140 24.42 -15.38 -21.79
N GLU A 141 24.21 -16.65 -21.48
CA GLU A 141 24.19 -17.75 -22.47
C GLU A 141 22.78 -18.08 -23.00
N GLY A 142 21.71 -17.57 -22.38
CA GLY A 142 20.32 -17.77 -22.79
C GLY A 142 19.64 -19.02 -22.21
N TYR A 143 20.28 -19.75 -21.28
CA TYR A 143 19.77 -21.02 -20.73
C TYR A 143 19.11 -20.86 -19.35
N ILE A 144 18.01 -20.10 -19.29
CA ILE A 144 17.39 -19.71 -18.01
C ILE A 144 16.63 -20.85 -17.33
N GLU A 145 15.97 -21.74 -18.08
CA GLU A 145 15.06 -22.74 -17.50
C GLU A 145 15.77 -23.76 -16.58
N ALA A 146 16.93 -24.27 -16.97
CA ALA A 146 17.69 -25.22 -16.16
C ALA A 146 18.12 -24.64 -14.80
N ILE A 147 18.43 -23.34 -14.75
CA ILE A 147 18.82 -22.67 -13.51
C ILE A 147 17.62 -22.38 -12.61
N ARG A 148 16.43 -22.15 -13.18
CA ARG A 148 15.22 -21.91 -12.39
C ARG A 148 14.89 -23.12 -11.52
N GLU A 149 15.04 -24.34 -12.05
CA GLU A 149 14.83 -25.57 -11.29
C GLU A 149 15.84 -25.71 -10.15
N GLU A 150 17.11 -25.45 -10.42
CA GLU A 150 18.18 -25.50 -9.39
C GLU A 150 17.93 -24.48 -8.27
N ILE A 151 17.55 -23.24 -8.62
CA ILE A 151 17.17 -22.20 -7.65
C ILE A 151 15.94 -22.61 -6.84
N ALA A 152 14.91 -23.16 -7.49
CA ALA A 152 13.69 -23.59 -6.81
C ALA A 152 13.98 -24.70 -5.79
N ALA A 153 14.80 -25.69 -6.18
CA ALA A 153 15.25 -26.76 -5.30
C ALA A 153 16.07 -26.23 -4.12
N TYR A 154 16.99 -25.30 -4.36
CA TYR A 154 17.80 -24.69 -3.32
C TYR A 154 16.95 -23.94 -2.29
N ILE A 155 16.00 -23.13 -2.75
CA ILE A 155 15.08 -22.38 -1.86
C ILE A 155 14.18 -23.34 -1.08
N ALA A 156 13.67 -24.39 -1.72
CA ALA A 156 12.82 -25.40 -1.06
C ALA A 156 13.59 -26.14 0.04
N HIS A 157 14.82 -26.56 -0.23
CA HIS A 157 15.69 -27.22 0.74
C HIS A 157 16.04 -26.29 1.90
N PHE A 158 16.37 -25.02 1.63
CA PHE A 158 16.61 -24.03 2.68
C PHE A 158 15.40 -23.83 3.58
N ARG A 159 14.18 -23.86 3.01
CA ARG A 159 12.94 -23.74 3.77
C ARG A 159 12.68 -24.94 4.69
N LEU A 160 12.89 -26.17 4.19
CA LEU A 160 12.78 -27.38 5.01
C LEU A 160 13.76 -27.35 6.18
N TYR A 161 15.02 -26.98 5.93
CA TYR A 161 16.02 -26.80 6.98
C TYR A 161 15.63 -25.72 8.00
N LEU A 162 15.05 -24.61 7.55
CA LEU A 162 14.57 -23.55 8.44
C LEU A 162 13.41 -24.05 9.31
N ASP A 163 12.48 -24.80 8.73
CA ASP A 163 11.33 -25.37 9.45
C ASP A 163 11.79 -26.41 10.49
N ASP A 164 12.71 -27.31 10.12
CA ASP A 164 13.32 -28.30 11.02
C ASP A 164 14.13 -27.63 12.14
N PHE A 165 14.89 -26.57 11.81
CA PHE A 165 15.64 -25.78 12.77
C PHE A 165 14.71 -25.05 13.75
N LEU A 166 13.63 -24.44 13.27
CA LEU A 166 12.63 -23.78 14.12
C LEU A 166 11.89 -24.79 15.02
N LEU A 167 11.60 -25.99 14.51
CA LEU A 167 11.06 -27.10 15.28
C LEU A 167 12.03 -27.54 16.38
N LEU A 168 13.31 -27.69 16.05
CA LEU A 168 14.36 -28.02 17.01
C LEU A 168 14.51 -26.93 18.08
N PHE A 169 14.48 -25.65 17.72
CA PHE A 169 14.54 -24.54 18.68
C PHE A 169 13.31 -24.46 19.59
N ARG A 170 12.11 -24.79 19.07
CA ARG A 170 10.90 -24.94 19.89
C ARG A 170 11.01 -26.14 20.83
N TYR A 171 11.52 -27.26 20.34
CA TYR A 171 11.74 -28.48 21.13
C TYR A 171 12.77 -28.27 22.25
N LEU A 172 13.83 -27.50 21.98
CA LEU A 172 14.87 -27.12 22.94
C LEU A 172 14.46 -25.95 23.86
N GLY A 173 13.25 -25.41 23.74
CA GLY A 173 12.73 -24.35 24.62
C GLY A 173 13.41 -22.98 24.45
N LEU A 174 14.17 -22.75 23.38
CA LEU A 174 14.96 -21.53 23.16
C LEU A 174 14.18 -20.37 22.50
N LEU A 175 12.93 -20.61 22.10
CA LEU A 175 12.01 -19.61 21.56
C LEU A 175 10.87 -19.35 22.57
N GLU A 176 11.19 -18.75 23.71
CA GLU A 176 10.15 -18.15 24.54
C GLU A 176 9.51 -16.98 23.78
N LYS A 177 8.20 -17.08 23.54
CA LYS A 177 7.39 -15.98 23.02
C LYS A 177 7.52 -14.78 23.97
N LYS A 178 8.35 -13.80 23.64
CA LYS A 178 8.12 -12.45 24.13
C LYS A 178 6.83 -11.96 23.48
N SER A 179 5.75 -11.99 24.26
CA SER A 179 4.52 -11.27 23.98
C SER A 179 4.87 -9.78 23.84
N LEU A 180 4.98 -9.32 22.60
CA LEU A 180 4.98 -7.89 22.31
C LEU A 180 3.53 -7.41 22.31
N CYS A 181 3.23 -6.64 23.36
CA CYS A 181 2.17 -5.63 23.40
C CYS A 181 2.35 -4.62 22.27
#